data_AF-A0A0Q5B1H2-F1
#
_entry.id   AF-A0A0Q5B1H2-F1
#
_cell.length_a   1.000
_cell.length_b   1.000
_cell.length_c   1.000
_cell.angle_alpha   90.00
_cell.angle_beta   90.00
_cell.angle_gamma   90.00
#
_symmetry.space_group_name_H-M   'P 1'
#
loop_
_entity.id
_entity.type
_entity.pdbx_description
1 polymer ?
#
loop_
_entity_poly.entity_id
_entity_poly.type
_entity_poly.pdbx_seq_one_letter_code
_entity_poly.pdbx_strand_id
1 'polypeptide(L)'
;MALSRIAAATPSPAPDFNEDTVTPGLFGFITMLVIAVAAVLLALDMVRRVRRTTYREQVAERLDAEERERAAEAERSERGPADDRSER
;
A
#
# COMPACT_ATOMS: atom_id res chain seq x y z
N MET A 1 -6.44 65.97 37.73
CA MET A 1 -6.59 64.51 37.63
C MET A 1 -7.89 64.21 36.90
N ALA A 2 -7.82 63.89 35.62
CA ALA A 2 -9.00 63.53 34.83
C ALA A 2 -9.21 62.01 34.90
N LEU A 3 -10.38 61.58 35.37
CA LEU A 3 -10.74 60.17 35.51
C LEU A 3 -11.25 59.67 34.15
N SER A 4 -10.46 58.86 33.46
CA SER A 4 -10.84 58.27 32.16
C SER A 4 -11.78 57.08 32.40
N ARG A 5 -12.99 57.11 31.81
CA ARG A 5 -13.95 56.00 31.84
C ARG A 5 -13.57 54.97 30.79
N ILE A 6 -13.29 53.74 31.22
CA ILE A 6 -13.14 52.57 30.34
C ILE A 6 -14.56 52.14 29.94
N ALA A 7 -14.92 52.35 28.67
CA ALA A 7 -16.15 51.80 28.11
C ALA A 7 -16.02 50.28 28.03
N ALA A 8 -16.91 49.55 28.72
CA ALA A 8 -16.97 48.09 28.62
C ALA A 8 -17.46 47.70 27.22
N ALA A 9 -16.63 46.95 26.48
CA ALA A 9 -17.03 46.36 25.21
C ALA A 9 -18.15 45.34 25.45
N THR A 10 -19.36 45.65 25.01
CA THR A 10 -20.46 44.68 25.00
C THR A 10 -20.16 43.65 23.90
N PRO A 11 -20.20 42.34 24.17
CA PRO A 11 -19.99 41.35 23.12
C PRO A 11 -21.04 41.55 22.02
N SER A 12 -20.56 41.74 20.80
CA SER A 12 -21.41 41.72 19.60
C SER A 12 -22.10 40.35 19.52
N PRO A 13 -23.39 40.27 19.13
CA PRO A 13 -24.05 38.98 18.94
C PRO A 13 -23.19 38.12 18.00
N ALA A 14 -22.94 36.87 18.41
CA ALA A 14 -22.26 35.90 17.57
C ALA A 14 -23.06 35.71 16.27
N PRO A 15 -22.40 35.50 15.12
CA PRO A 15 -23.11 35.18 13.89
C PRO A 15 -23.99 33.94 14.12
N ASP A 16 -25.19 33.95 13.53
CA ASP A 16 -26.10 32.80 13.56
C ASP A 16 -25.36 31.56 13.03
N PHE A 17 -25.13 30.58 13.90
CA PHE A 17 -24.49 29.32 13.53
C PHE A 17 -25.54 28.39 12.92
N ASN A 18 -25.45 28.15 11.61
CA ASN A 18 -26.29 27.16 10.94
C ASN A 18 -25.60 25.79 10.94
N GLU A 19 -26.16 24.82 11.67
CA GLU A 19 -25.68 23.43 11.80
C GLU A 19 -25.56 22.69 10.45
N ASP A 20 -26.37 23.07 9.45
CA ASP A 20 -26.30 22.52 8.09
C ASP A 20 -24.98 22.85 7.38
N THR A 21 -24.22 23.82 7.88
CA THR A 21 -22.94 24.24 7.32
C THR A 21 -21.80 23.32 7.72
N VAL A 22 -21.91 22.64 8.86
CA VAL A 22 -20.82 21.84 9.46
C VAL A 22 -21.09 20.35 9.45
N THR A 23 -22.34 19.94 9.28
CA THR A 23 -22.68 18.54 9.08
C THR A 23 -22.76 18.27 7.59
N PRO A 24 -21.87 17.43 7.02
CA PRO A 24 -22.06 16.97 5.65
C PRO A 24 -23.40 16.26 5.61
N GLY A 25 -24.43 16.92 5.07
CA GLY A 25 -25.76 16.35 4.93
C GLY A 25 -25.74 15.11 4.04
N LEU A 26 -26.91 14.63 3.60
CA LEU A 26 -27.02 13.40 2.82
C LEU A 26 -26.01 13.34 1.64
N PHE A 27 -25.79 14.45 0.94
CA PHE A 27 -24.83 14.54 -0.16
C PHE A 27 -23.38 14.29 0.28
N GLY A 28 -22.95 14.85 1.41
CA GLY A 28 -21.60 14.65 1.93
C GLY A 28 -21.40 13.22 2.45
N PHE A 29 -22.41 12.62 3.07
CA PHE A 29 -22.39 11.21 3.46
C PHE A 29 -22.24 10.27 2.25
N ILE A 30 -23.06 10.46 1.21
CA ILE A 30 -22.97 9.67 -0.03
C ILE A 30 -21.63 9.88 -0.73
N THR A 31 -21.12 11.11 -0.74
CA THR A 31 -19.80 11.41 -1.32
C THR A 31 -18.69 10.63 -0.59
N MET A 32 -18.69 10.63 0.74
CA MET A 32 -17.70 9.87 1.51
C MET A 32 -17.86 8.36 1.32
N LEU A 33 -19.08 7.86 1.25
CA LEU A 33 -19.36 6.45 0.97
C LEU A 33 -18.75 6.03 -0.37
N VAL A 34 -18.94 6.84 -1.42
CA VAL A 34 -18.38 6.57 -2.75
C VAL A 34 -16.85 6.56 -2.72
N ILE A 35 -16.23 7.51 -2.02
CA ILE A 35 -14.76 7.55 -1.87
C ILE A 35 -14.26 6.30 -1.14
N ALA A 36 -14.92 5.88 -0.06
CA ALA A 36 -14.56 4.68 0.67
C ALA A 36 -14.69 3.41 -0.20
N VAL A 37 -15.78 3.28 -0.96
CA VAL A 37 -15.97 2.18 -1.90
C VAL A 37 -14.88 2.19 -2.98
N ALA A 38 -14.57 3.36 -3.55
CA ALA A 38 -13.50 3.48 -4.54
C ALA A 38 -12.13 3.07 -3.97
N ALA A 39 -11.82 3.45 -2.72
CA ALA A 39 -10.59 3.05 -2.06
C ALA A 39 -10.51 1.52 -1.84
N VAL A 40 -11.62 0.89 -1.44
CA VAL A 40 -11.70 -0.57 -1.29
C VAL A 40 -11.55 -1.27 -2.64
N LEU A 41 -12.26 -0.79 -3.68
CA LEU A 41 -12.14 -1.34 -5.03
C LEU A 41 -10.72 -1.20 -5.57
N LEU A 42 -10.05 -0.07 -5.31
CA LEU A 42 -8.65 0.13 -5.69
C LEU A 42 -7.71 -0.84 -4.96
N ALA A 43 -7.93 -1.08 -3.66
CA ALA A 43 -7.14 -2.06 -2.91
C ALA A 43 -7.33 -3.48 -3.48
N LEU A 44 -8.58 -3.87 -3.78
CA LEU A 44 -8.89 -5.16 -4.39
C LEU A 44 -8.31 -5.28 -5.81
N ASP A 45 -8.40 -4.22 -6.60
CA ASP A 45 -7.79 -4.15 -7.93
C ASP A 45 -6.27 -4.33 -7.84
N MET A 46 -5.62 -3.61 -6.92
CA MET A 46 -4.18 -3.71 -6.70
C MET A 46 -3.77 -5.14 -6.34
N VAL A 47 -4.48 -5.79 -5.41
CA VAL A 47 -4.22 -7.19 -5.06
C VAL A 47 -4.44 -8.12 -6.25
N ARG A 48 -5.55 -7.96 -6.98
CA ARG A 48 -5.86 -8.78 -8.16
C ARG A 48 -4.84 -8.60 -9.28
N ARG A 49 -4.37 -7.37 -9.47
CA ARG A 49 -3.33 -6.99 -10.44
C ARG A 49 -1.99 -7.61 -10.07
N VAL A 50 -1.53 -7.45 -8.83
CA VAL A 50 -0.29 -8.06 -8.33
C VAL A 50 -0.35 -9.58 -8.47
N ARG A 51 -1.46 -10.20 -8.06
CA ARG A 51 -1.64 -11.65 -8.22
C ARG A 51 -1.61 -12.09 -9.69
N ARG A 52 -2.14 -11.29 -10.62
CA ARG A 52 -2.07 -11.61 -12.05
C ARG A 52 -0.65 -11.51 -12.62
N THR A 53 0.12 -10.50 -12.20
CA THR A 53 1.45 -10.24 -12.76
C THR A 53 2.54 -11.09 -12.12
N THR A 54 2.57 -11.18 -10.79
CA THR A 54 3.75 -11.70 -10.06
C THR A 54 3.77 -13.23 -9.91
N TYR A 55 2.64 -13.92 -10.12
CA TYR A 55 2.62 -15.40 -10.00
C TYR A 55 3.42 -16.10 -11.09
N ARG A 56 3.52 -15.51 -12.28
CA ARG A 56 4.22 -16.16 -13.40
C ARG A 56 5.72 -16.09 -13.24
N GLU A 57 6.24 -14.95 -12.80
CA GLU A 57 7.68 -14.73 -12.67
C GLU A 57 8.25 -15.47 -11.45
N GLN A 58 7.62 -15.38 -10.29
CA GLN A 58 8.10 -16.09 -9.09
C GLN A 58 8.07 -17.62 -9.24
N VAL A 59 7.11 -18.15 -10.00
CA VAL A 59 7.04 -19.60 -10.27
C VAL A 59 8.11 -19.99 -11.31
N ALA A 60 8.27 -19.21 -12.38
CA ALA A 60 9.30 -19.47 -13.39
C ALA A 60 10.72 -19.39 -12.80
N GLU A 61 10.99 -18.42 -11.92
CA GLU A 61 12.30 -18.26 -11.28
C GLU A 61 12.65 -19.43 -10.34
N ARG A 62 11.66 -19.96 -9.61
CA ARG A 62 11.86 -21.16 -8.78
C ARG A 62 12.14 -22.41 -9.62
N LEU A 63 11.40 -22.59 -10.71
CA LEU A 63 11.61 -23.70 -11.65
C LEU A 63 12.99 -23.62 -12.32
N ASP A 64 13.41 -22.44 -12.77
CA ASP A 64 14.73 -22.21 -13.38
C ASP A 64 15.86 -22.45 -12.37
N ALA A 65 15.68 -22.05 -11.09
CA ALA A 65 16.64 -22.35 -10.04
C ALA A 65 16.78 -23.87 -9.78
N GLU A 66 15.66 -24.60 -9.68
CA GLU A 66 15.68 -26.06 -9.52
C GLU A 66 16.30 -26.77 -10.73
N GLU A 67 16.03 -26.31 -11.96
CA GLU A 67 16.62 -26.87 -13.18
C GLU A 67 18.14 -26.66 -13.23
N ARG A 68 18.62 -25.47 -12.84
CA ARG A 68 20.06 -25.19 -12.76
C ARG A 68 20.77 -26.01 -11.69
N GLU A 69 20.12 -26.22 -10.55
CA GLU A 69 20.67 -27.05 -9.47
C GLU A 69 20.79 -28.51 -9.95
N ARG A 70 19.75 -29.05 -10.60
CA ARG A 70 19.80 -30.39 -11.22
C ARG A 70 20.86 -30.49 -12.31
N ALA A 71 21.01 -29.47 -13.15
CA ALA A 71 22.05 -29.44 -14.18
C ALA A 71 23.45 -29.44 -13.57
N ALA A 72 23.67 -28.64 -12.52
CA ALA A 72 24.94 -28.59 -11.80
C ALA A 72 25.27 -29.92 -11.10
N GLU A 73 24.27 -30.58 -10.51
CA GLU A 73 24.43 -31.91 -9.91
C GLU A 73 24.77 -32.98 -10.97
N ALA A 74 24.12 -32.94 -12.13
CA ALA A 74 24.42 -33.83 -13.25
C ALA A 74 25.87 -33.64 -13.75
N GLU A 75 26.31 -32.40 -13.98
CA GLU A 75 27.70 -32.11 -14.37
C GLU A 75 28.71 -32.58 -13.31
N ARG A 76 28.37 -32.46 -12.02
CA ARG A 76 29.23 -32.89 -10.92
C ARG A 76 29.32 -34.41 -10.82
N SER A 77 28.25 -35.11 -11.16
CA SER A 77 28.20 -36.57 -11.24
C SER A 77 29.00 -37.09 -12.45
N GLU A 78 28.89 -36.41 -13.59
CA GLU A 78 29.67 -36.72 -14.81
C GLU A 78 31.17 -36.43 -14.63
N ARG A 79 31.55 -35.47 -13.79
CA ARG A 79 32.96 -35.21 -13.37
C ARG A 79 33.48 -36.12 -12.25
N GLY A 80 32.73 -37.14 -11.82
CA GLY A 80 33.15 -38.09 -10.79
C GLY A 80 34.48 -38.83 -11.09
N PRO A 81 35.06 -39.54 -10.10
CA PRO A 81 36.40 -39.43 -9.52
C PRO A 81 37.57 -39.97 -10.39
N ALA A 82 37.64 -39.59 -11.67
CA ALA A 82 38.72 -40.02 -12.56
C ALA A 82 40.06 -39.28 -12.31
N ASP A 83 40.04 -38.12 -11.65
CA ASP A 83 41.20 -37.22 -11.55
C ASP A 83 42.11 -37.48 -10.32
N ASP A 84 41.66 -38.26 -9.32
CA ASP A 84 42.43 -38.52 -8.08
C ASP A 84 43.35 -39.76 -8.18
N ARG A 85 43.41 -40.42 -9.34
CA ARG A 85 44.16 -41.69 -9.52
C ARG A 85 45.40 -41.59 -10.41
N SER A 86 45.68 -40.42 -10.98
CA SER A 86 46.80 -40.20 -11.91
C SER A 86 48.08 -39.65 -11.26
N GLU A 87 48.10 -39.37 -9.95
CA GLU A 87 49.26 -38.78 -9.25
C GLU A 87 49.96 -39.72 -8.22
N ARG A 88 49.65 -41.03 -8.20
CA ARG A 88 50.31 -41.99 -7.29
C ARG A 88 51.22 -42.99 -8.00
#